data_AF-A0A7W9XJ29-F1
#
_entry.id   AF-A0A7W9XJ29-F1
#
_cell.length_a   1.000
_cell.length_b   1.000
_cell.length_c   1.000
_cell.angle_alpha   90.00
_cell.angle_beta   90.00
_cell.angle_gamma   90.00
#
_symmetry.space_group_name_H-M   'P 1'
#
loop_
_entity.id
_entity.type
_entity.pdbx_description
1 polymer ?
#
loop_
_entity_poly.entity_id
_entity_poly.type
_entity_poly.pdbx_seq_one_letter_code
_entity_poly.pdbx_strand_id
1 'polypeptide(L)' 'MEKEDCLVFEDTVNGIRSAKAALLTCYAIQSNTDEHHKLNIADQLFLDLREAQNYLIENDLI' A
#
# COMPACT_ATOMS: atom_id res chain seq x y z
N MET A 1 -12.20 14.72 7.30
CA MET A 1 -11.55 13.46 6.90
C MET A 1 -10.70 13.06 8.06
N GLU A 2 -11.08 11.99 8.73
CA GLU A 2 -10.21 11.38 9.73
C GLU A 2 -9.06 10.69 8.99
N LYS A 3 -7.86 10.68 9.58
CA LYS A 3 -6.68 10.06 8.94
C LYS A 3 -6.92 8.57 8.65
N GLU A 4 -7.80 7.96 9.43
CA GLU A 4 -8.24 6.57 9.34
C GLU A 4 -8.97 6.26 8.02
N ASP A 5 -9.52 7.28 7.35
CA ASP A 5 -10.24 7.13 6.06
C ASP A 5 -9.31 7.21 4.84
N CYS A 6 -8.00 7.38 5.05
CA CYS A 6 -7.04 7.62 3.98
C CYS A 6 -6.17 6.38 3.70
N LEU A 7 -6.15 5.96 2.43
CA LEU A 7 -5.25 4.93 1.90
C LEU A 7 -4.16 5.58 1.04
N VAL A 8 -2.91 5.15 1.23
CA VAL A 8 -1.76 5.58 0.43
C VAL A 8 -1.22 4.41 -0.39
N PHE A 9 -0.95 4.65 -1.67
CA PHE A 9 -0.19 3.75 -2.52
C PHE A 9 1.26 4.23 -2.65
N GLU A 10 2.23 3.35 -2.41
CA GLU A 10 3.65 3.66 -2.50
C GLU A 10 4.42 2.55 -3.22
N ASP A 11 5.56 2.86 -3.83
CA ASP A 11 6.42 1.88 -4.50
C ASP A 11 7.84 1.82 -3.92
N THR A 12 8.14 2.68 -2.93
CA THR A 12 9.45 2.76 -2.26
C THR A 12 9.36 2.62 -0.74
N VAL A 13 10.44 2.11 -0.13
CA VAL A 13 10.56 1.95 1.33
C VAL A 13 10.39 3.28 2.08
N ASN A 14 10.91 4.38 1.53
CA ASN A 14 10.85 5.68 2.19
C ASN A 14 9.45 6.29 2.14
N GLY A 15 8.72 6.09 1.03
CA GLY A 15 7.31 6.45 0.93
C GLY A 15 6.48 5.69 1.97
N ILE A 16 6.63 4.37 2.03
CA ILE A 16 5.93 3.52 3.01
C ILE A 16 6.24 3.98 4.45
N ARG A 17 7.51 4.20 4.80
CA ARG A 17 7.89 4.68 6.14
C ARG A 17 7.21 6.00 6.49
N SER A 18 7.09 6.91 5.54
CA SER A 18 6.42 8.20 5.73
C SER A 18 4.92 8.01 6.00
N ALA A 19 4.25 7.15 5.23
CA ALA A 19 2.84 6.81 5.43
C ALA A 19 2.60 6.14 6.79
N LYS A 20 3.42 5.16 7.17
CA LYS A 20 3.32 4.48 8.48
C LYS A 20 3.58 5.44 9.65
N ALA A 21 4.55 6.36 9.53
CA ALA A 21 4.81 7.38 10.55
C ALA A 21 3.63 8.36 10.73
N ALA A 22 2.83 8.56 9.68
CA ALA A 22 1.61 9.36 9.72
C ALA A 22 0.37 8.59 10.22
N LEU A 23 0.54 7.30 10.57
CA LEU A 23 -0.54 6.37 10.96
C LEU A 23 -1.58 6.14 9.85
N LEU A 24 -1.13 6.10 8.60
CA LEU A 24 -1.99 5.81 7.44
C LEU A 24 -1.91 4.34 7.04
N THR A 25 -3.00 3.81 6.49
CA THR A 25 -2.98 2.54 5.75
C THR A 25 -2.17 2.72 4.48
N CYS A 26 -1.20 1.83 4.23
CA CYS A 26 -0.29 1.94 3.11
C CYS A 26 -0.20 0.62 2.35
N TYR A 27 -0.57 0.64 1.07
CA TYR A 27 -0.40 -0.49 0.17
C TYR A 27 0.79 -0.23 -0.76
N ALA A 28 1.70 -1.20 -0.83
CA ALA A 28 2.80 -1.15 -1.77
C ALA A 28 2.36 -1.64 -3.15
N ILE A 29 2.77 -0.94 -4.20
CA ILE A 29 2.60 -1.37 -5.60
C ILE A 29 3.98 -1.48 -6.24
N GLN A 30 4.42 -2.70 -6.56
CA GLN A 30 5.75 -2.92 -7.10
C GLN A 30 5.76 -4.13 -8.04
N SER A 31 6.04 -3.89 -9.32
CA SER A 31 6.13 -4.95 -10.32
C SER A 31 7.47 -5.69 -10.29
N ASN A 32 8.52 -5.06 -9.77
CA ASN A 32 9.81 -5.71 -9.58
C ASN A 32 9.81 -6.56 -8.30
N THR A 33 9.63 -7.87 -8.46
CA THR A 33 9.57 -8.83 -7.35
C THR A 33 10.86 -8.91 -6.54
N ASP A 34 12.01 -8.56 -7.12
CA ASP A 34 13.28 -8.55 -6.38
C ASP A 34 13.28 -7.51 -5.25
N GLU A 35 12.48 -6.44 -5.37
CA GLU A 35 12.39 -5.38 -4.37
C GLU A 35 11.37 -5.66 -3.27
N HIS A 36 10.51 -6.67 -3.43
CA HIS A 36 9.41 -6.98 -2.50
C HIS A 36 9.86 -7.19 -1.06
N HIS A 37 11.02 -7.82 -0.86
CA HIS A 37 11.58 -8.06 0.48
C HIS A 37 11.81 -6.76 1.29
N LYS A 38 12.01 -5.63 0.61
CA LYS A 38 12.20 -4.31 1.24
C LYS A 38 10.87 -3.64 1.60
N LEU A 39 9.78 -4.03 0.93
CA LEU A 39 8.46 -3.37 1.00
C LEU A 39 7.49 -4.06 1.98
N ASN A 40 7.90 -5.16 2.62
CA ASN A 40 7.11 -5.91 3.62
C ASN A 40 6.66 -5.10 4.85
N ILE A 41 7.05 -3.83 4.96
CA ILE A 41 6.57 -2.90 5.99
C ILE A 41 5.25 -2.20 5.61
N ALA A 42 4.77 -2.37 4.37
CA ALA A 42 3.44 -1.96 3.95
C ALA A 42 2.38 -2.92 4.52
N ASP A 43 1.13 -2.46 4.57
CA ASP A 43 0.01 -3.26 5.08
C ASP A 43 -0.41 -4.35 4.09
N GLN A 44 -0.26 -4.09 2.78
CA GLN A 44 -0.41 -5.04 1.68
C GLN A 44 0.60 -4.72 0.58
N LEU A 45 0.90 -5.70 -0.28
CA LEU A 45 1.79 -5.54 -1.43
C LEU A 45 1.15 -6.17 -2.66
N PHE A 46 1.07 -5.41 -3.74
CA PHE A 46 0.47 -5.79 -5.01
C PHE A 46 1.47 -5.63 -6.15
N LEU A 47 1.33 -6.43 -7.22
CA LEU A 47 2.18 -6.31 -8.40
C LEU A 47 1.84 -5.07 -9.22
N ASP A 48 0.56 -4.70 -9.24
CA ASP A 48 0.06 -3.53 -9.94
C ASP A 48 -1.15 -2.89 -9.24
N LEU A 49 -1.55 -1.72 -9.75
CA LEU A 49 -2.69 -0.97 -9.20
C LEU A 49 -4.03 -1.68 -9.41
N ARG A 50 -4.17 -2.53 -10.43
CA ARG A 50 -5.41 -3.26 -10.71
C ARG A 50 -5.64 -4.32 -9.64
N GLU A 51 -4.61 -5.06 -9.25
CA GLU A 51 -4.69 -6.01 -8.14
C GLU A 51 -5.10 -5.31 -6.84
N ALA A 52 -4.52 -4.14 -6.54
CA ALA A 52 -4.88 -3.36 -5.38
C ALA A 52 -6.35 -2.88 -5.42
N GLN A 53 -6.83 -2.42 -6.58
CA GLN A 53 -8.22 -2.01 -6.78
C GLN A 53 -9.21 -3.18 -6.62
N ASN A 54 -8.88 -4.33 -7.22
CA ASN A 54 -9.70 -5.53 -7.09
C ASN A 54 -9.81 -5.95 -5.62
N TYR A 55 -8.70 -5.94 -4.89
CA TYR A 55 -8.70 -6.23 -3.46
C TYR A 55 -9.62 -5.28 -2.68
N LEU A 56 -9.57 -3.98 -2.98
CA LEU A 56 -10.44 -3.00 -2.31
C LEU A 56 -11.92 -3.26 -2.59
N ILE A 57 -12.29 -3.56 -3.84
CA ILE A 57 -13.67 -3.85 -4.24
C ILE A 57 -14.16 -5.16 -3.61
N GLU A 58 -13.35 -6.22 -3.66
CA GLU A 58 -13.71 -7.55 -3.16
C GLU A 58 -13.88 -7.60 -1.63
N ASN A 59 -13.30 -6.63 -0.91
CA ASN A 59 -13.38 -6.52 0.54
C ASN A 59 -14.26 -5.36 1.03
N ASP A 60 -15.08 -4.75 0.15
CA ASP A 60 -15.96 -3.62 0.46
C ASP A 60 -15.22 -2.44 1.14
N LEU A 61 -13.98 -2.17 0.72
CA LEU A 61 -13.13 -1.10 1.25
C LEU A 61 -13.30 0.23 0.49
N ILE A 62 -13.95 0.21 -0.69
CA ILE A 62 -14.32 1.38 -1.51
C ILE A 62 -15.64 1.15 -2.25
#